data_AF-A0A7V4LR45-F1
#
_entry.id   AF-A0A7V4LR45-F1
#
_cell.length_a   1.000
_cell.length_b   1.000
_cell.length_c   1.000
_cell.angle_alpha   90.00
_cell.angle_beta   90.00
_cell.angle_gamma   90.00
#
_symmetry.space_group_name_H-M   'P 1'
#
loop_
_entity.id
_entity.type
_entity.pdbx_description
1 polymer ?
#
loop_
_entity_poly.entity_id
_entity_poly.type
_entity_poly.pdbx_seq_one_letter_code
_entity_poly.pdbx_strand_id
1 'polypeptide(L)' 'EPAHAEAVGARGPEDIAVFTIVVLEQDATQTRTNMRAPILVGRSTRRALQIVLDDPRLPVKGYLAELAARAAKA' A
#
# COMPACT_ATOMS: atom_id res chain seq x y z
N GLU A 1 11.20 -0.40 7.26
CA GLU A 1 12.66 -0.16 7.18
C GLU A 1 13.02 1.31 6.96
N PRO A 2 13.97 1.85 7.75
CA PRO A 2 14.51 3.20 7.59
C PRO A 2 15.03 3.50 6.18
N ALA A 3 15.68 2.51 5.55
CA ALA A 3 16.20 2.62 4.18
C ALA A 3 15.14 3.04 3.14
N HIS A 4 13.89 2.61 3.32
CA HIS A 4 12.80 3.00 2.40
C HIS A 4 12.36 4.45 2.60
N ALA A 5 12.36 4.94 3.85
CA ALA A 5 12.01 6.32 4.17
C ALA A 5 13.07 7.29 3.63
N GLU A 6 14.35 6.92 3.74
CA GLU A 6 15.48 7.65 3.16
C GLU A 6 15.41 7.72 1.63
N ALA A 7 15.04 6.63 0.97
CA ALA A 7 14.91 6.58 -0.49
C ALA A 7 13.87 7.58 -1.03
N VAL A 8 12.77 7.77 -0.30
CA VAL A 8 11.77 8.81 -0.63
C VAL A 8 12.08 10.17 0.03
N GLY A 9 13.15 10.28 0.79
CA GLY A 9 13.58 11.51 1.46
C GLY A 9 12.57 12.06 2.49
N ALA A 10 11.81 11.17 3.13
CA ALA A 10 10.85 11.56 4.14
C ALA A 10 11.54 12.00 5.44
N ARG A 11 11.02 13.07 6.06
CA ARG A 11 11.54 13.59 7.34
C ARG A 11 11.02 12.82 8.57
N GLY A 12 9.99 12.01 8.37
CA GLY A 12 9.30 11.23 9.39
C GLY A 12 8.14 10.45 8.77
N PRO A 13 7.50 9.51 9.50
CA PRO A 13 6.38 8.71 9.00
C PRO A 13 5.19 9.55 8.50
N GLU A 14 4.92 10.69 9.13
CA GLU A 14 3.87 11.63 8.78
C GLU A 14 4.07 12.32 7.42
N ASP A 15 5.32 12.35 6.92
CA ASP A 15 5.69 12.87 5.61
C ASP A 15 5.56 11.79 4.50
N ILE A 16 5.17 10.56 4.86
CA ILE A 16 5.00 9.45 3.93
C ILE A 16 3.51 9.23 3.67
N ALA A 17 3.11 9.34 2.41
CA ALA A 17 1.83 8.80 1.95
C ALA A 17 2.03 7.37 1.43
N VAL A 18 1.12 6.47 1.80
CA VAL A 18 1.17 5.05 1.42
C VAL A 18 -0.02 4.73 0.51
N PHE A 19 0.27 4.13 -0.64
CA PHE A 19 -0.72 3.72 -1.62
C PHE A 19 -0.52 2.25 -2.01
N THR A 20 -1.53 1.66 -2.62
CA THR A 20 -1.46 0.32 -3.23
C THR A 20 -2.07 0.36 -4.62
N ILE A 21 -1.57 -0.47 -5.53
CA ILE A 21 -2.12 -0.56 -6.90
C ILE A 21 -3.35 -1.47 -6.91
N VAL A 22 -4.46 -0.94 -7.42
CA VAL A 22 -5.71 -1.68 -7.62
C VAL A 22 -5.73 -2.33 -9.00
N VAL A 23 -6.14 -3.59 -9.05
CA VAL A 23 -6.49 -4.30 -10.28
C VAL A 23 -8.00 -4.38 -10.37
N LEU A 24 -8.55 -3.71 -11.38
CA LEU A 24 -9.97 -3.70 -11.70
C LEU A 24 -10.31 -4.94 -12.53
N GLU A 25 -11.44 -5.56 -12.24
CA GLU A 25 -11.98 -6.71 -12.96
C GLU A 25 -13.40 -6.34 -13.47
N GLN A 26 -13.96 -7.12 -14.40
CA GLN A 26 -15.34 -6.88 -14.87
C GLN A 26 -16.37 -7.02 -13.73
N ASP A 27 -16.16 -7.99 -12.86
CA ASP A 27 -16.91 -8.11 -11.60
C ASP A 27 -16.25 -7.25 -10.52
N ALA A 28 -16.97 -6.22 -10.07
CA ALA A 28 -16.49 -5.29 -9.05
C ALA A 28 -16.14 -5.99 -7.71
N THR A 29 -16.76 -7.12 -7.40
CA THR A 29 -16.45 -7.91 -6.18
C THR A 29 -15.06 -8.55 -6.25
N GLN A 30 -14.53 -8.75 -7.46
CA GLN A 30 -13.20 -9.29 -7.71
C GLN A 30 -12.11 -8.21 -7.76
N THR A 31 -12.47 -6.94 -7.57
CA THR A 31 -11.50 -5.84 -7.46
C THR A 31 -10.55 -6.11 -6.31
N ARG A 32 -9.25 -6.05 -6.61
CA ARG A 32 -8.20 -6.47 -5.67
C ARG A 32 -7.03 -5.49 -5.67
N THR A 33 -6.22 -5.57 -4.62
CA THR A 33 -5.00 -4.77 -4.47
C THR A 33 -3.83 -5.62 -3.98
N ASN A 34 -2.60 -5.23 -4.35
CA ASN A 34 -1.39 -5.85 -3.82
C ASN A 34 -0.95 -5.13 -2.53
N MET A 35 -1.31 -5.68 -1.38
CA MET A 35 -0.90 -5.13 -0.08
C MET A 35 0.56 -5.43 0.26
N ARG A 36 1.17 -6.39 -0.44
CA ARG A 36 2.58 -6.75 -0.25
C ARG A 36 3.52 -5.79 -0.98
N ALA A 37 3.03 -5.06 -1.99
CA ALA A 37 3.84 -4.14 -2.77
C ALA A 37 3.32 -2.68 -2.74
N PRO A 38 3.29 -2.01 -1.58
CA PRO A 38 2.82 -0.64 -1.49
C PRO A 38 3.78 0.36 -2.18
N ILE A 39 3.21 1.48 -2.59
CA ILE A 39 3.93 2.66 -3.06
C ILE A 39 4.07 3.63 -1.89
N LEU A 40 5.30 3.97 -1.55
CA LEU A 40 5.62 5.04 -0.63
C LEU A 40 5.87 6.33 -1.41
N VAL A 41 5.26 7.44 -0.98
CA VAL A 41 5.46 8.76 -1.57
C VAL A 41 5.90 9.73 -0.47
N GLY A 42 7.09 10.29 -0.59
CA GLY A 42 7.55 11.40 0.26
C GLY A 42 6.82 12.67 -0.14
N ARG A 43 5.96 13.21 0.73
CA ARG A 43 5.09 14.36 0.39
C ARG A 43 5.91 15.63 0.18
N SER A 44 6.95 15.84 0.98
CA SER A 44 7.86 16.97 0.86
C SER A 44 8.75 16.92 -0.40
N THR A 45 9.22 15.73 -0.78
CA THR A 45 10.19 15.54 -1.86
C THR A 45 9.58 15.20 -3.21
N ARG A 46 8.31 14.75 -3.21
CA ARG A 46 7.61 14.17 -4.37
C ARG A 46 8.33 12.95 -4.97
N ARG A 47 9.21 12.31 -4.23
CA ARG A 47 9.86 11.04 -4.61
C ARG A 47 8.95 9.88 -4.23
N ALA A 48 8.93 8.86 -5.07
CA ALA A 48 8.15 7.66 -4.84
C ALA A 48 8.98 6.39 -5.06
N LEU A 49 8.65 5.35 -4.30
CA LEU A 49 9.26 4.02 -4.40
C LEU A 49 8.18 2.97 -4.18
N GLN A 50 8.16 1.92 -5.00
CA GLN A 50 7.40 0.71 -4.70
C GLN A 50 8.31 -0.28 -3.98
N ILE A 51 7.89 -0.74 -2.81
CA ILE A 51 8.66 -1.70 -1.99
C ILE A 51 7.94 -3.04 -1.94
N VAL A 52 8.68 -4.13 -1.75
CA VAL A 52 8.09 -5.45 -1.46
C VAL A 52 8.28 -5.74 0.02
N LEU A 53 7.18 -5.94 0.73
CA LEU A 53 7.16 -6.30 2.14
C LEU A 53 7.23 -7.82 2.30
N ASP A 54 7.99 -8.29 3.29
CA ASP A 54 8.10 -9.72 3.59
C ASP A 54 7.16 -10.14 4.74
N ASP A 55 5.98 -9.51 4.83
CA ASP A 55 4.97 -9.85 5.83
C ASP A 55 3.95 -10.85 5.25
N PRO A 56 3.90 -12.09 5.74
CA PRO A 56 2.97 -13.10 5.24
C PRO A 56 1.49 -12.73 5.44
N ARG A 57 1.19 -11.83 6.39
CA ARG A 57 -0.17 -11.37 6.69
C ARG A 57 -0.72 -10.42 5.61
N LEU A 58 0.16 -9.87 4.76
CA LEU A 58 -0.23 -8.97 3.68
C LEU A 58 -0.45 -9.77 2.38
N PRO A 59 -1.70 -9.79 1.85
CA PRO A 59 -2.01 -10.54 0.64
C PRO A 59 -1.51 -9.81 -0.63
N VAL A 60 -1.04 -10.60 -1.59
CA VAL A 60 -0.76 -10.11 -2.96
C VAL A 60 -2.05 -9.84 -3.74
N LYS A 61 -3.11 -10.58 -3.43
CA LYS A 61 -4.47 -10.39 -3.94
C LYS A 61 -5.41 -10.11 -2.77
N GLY A 62 -5.38 -8.90 -2.22
CA GLY A 62 -6.35 -8.47 -1.22
C GLY A 62 -7.62 -7.99 -1.89
N TYR A 63 -8.73 -8.71 -1.77
CA TYR A 63 -10.01 -8.30 -2.34
C TYR A 63 -10.59 -7.11 -1.57
N LEU A 64 -10.91 -6.03 -2.28
CA LEU A 64 -11.35 -4.77 -1.63
C LEU A 64 -12.64 -4.95 -0.83
N ALA A 65 -13.57 -5.78 -1.30
CA ALA A 65 -14.80 -6.08 -0.58
C ALA A 65 -14.54 -6.70 0.80
N GLU A 66 -13.63 -7.67 0.88
CA GLU A 66 -13.25 -8.32 2.14
C GLU A 66 -12.52 -7.35 3.08
N LEU A 67 -11.60 -6.56 2.55
CA LEU A 67 -10.84 -5.57 3.31
C LEU A 67 -11.76 -4.49 3.90
N ALA A 68 -12.72 -3.99 3.11
CA ALA A 68 -13.72 -3.04 3.57
C ALA A 68 -14.60 -3.62 4.69
N ALA A 69 -15.05 -4.87 4.53
CA ALA A 69 -15.83 -5.56 5.55
C ALA A 69 -15.04 -5.78 6.86
N ARG A 70 -13.72 -6.00 6.78
CA ARG A 70 -12.84 -6.06 7.96
C ARG A 70 -12.65 -4.70 8.63
N ALA A 71 -12.43 -3.65 7.84
CA ALA A 71 -12.27 -2.29 8.37
C ALA A 71 -13.51 -1.78 9.09
N ALA A 72 -14.71 -2.11 8.61
CA ALA A 72 -15.97 -1.74 9.26
C ALA A 72 -16.21 -2.46 10.61
N LYS A 73 -15.46 -3.54 10.90
CA LYS A 73 -15.58 -4.32 12.14
C LYS A 73 -14.51 -3.98 13.18
N ALA A 74 -13.51 -3.17 12.83
CA ALA A 74 -12.41 -2.76 13.69
C ALA A 74 -12.73 -1.41 14.35
#